data_AF-Q9LEN7-F1
#
_entry.id   AF-Q9LEN7-F1
#
_cell.length_a   1.000
_cell.length_b   1.000
_cell.length_c   1.000
_cell.angle_alpha   90.00
_cell.angle_beta   90.00
_cell.angle_gamma   90.00
#
_symmetry.space_group_name_H-M   'P 1'
#
loop_
_entity.id
_entity.type
_entity.pdbx_description
1 polymer ?
#
loop_
_entity_poly.entity_id
_entity_poly.type
_entity_poly.pdbx_seq_one_letter_code
_entity_poly.pdbx_strand_id
1 'polypeptide(L)' 'PKQNKCNTCDVSFEDAKLYREHHKSEWHKHNMKRKTRQLPPLTEEECMADLELVESKSDLKDYSF' A
#
# COMPACT_ATOMS: atom_id res chain seq x y z
N PRO A 1 -14.40 4.01 22.14
CA PRO A 1 -13.85 3.05 21.16
C PRO A 1 -12.75 3.68 20.31
N LYS A 2 -11.50 3.25 20.47
CA LYS A 2 -10.36 3.74 19.68
C LYS A 2 -10.54 3.25 18.24
N GLN A 3 -10.87 4.15 17.31
CA GLN A 3 -10.99 3.79 15.89
C GLN A 3 -9.59 3.75 15.29
N ASN A 4 -9.05 2.54 15.10
CA ASN A 4 -7.76 2.31 14.47
C ASN A 4 -7.96 2.23 12.94
N LYS A 5 -8.37 3.33 12.32
CA LYS A 5 -8.67 3.39 10.88
C LYS A 5 -7.66 4.22 10.12
N CYS A 6 -7.29 3.78 8.92
CA CYS A 6 -6.42 4.55 8.03
C CYS A 6 -7.25 5.13 6.88
N ASN A 7 -7.47 6.45 6.89
CA ASN A 7 -8.21 7.15 5.82
C ASN A 7 -7.45 7.17 4.47
N THR A 8 -6.16 6.86 4.46
CA THR A 8 -5.38 6.78 3.21
C THR A 8 -5.61 5.46 2.49
N CYS A 9 -5.92 4.39 3.21
CA CYS A 9 -6.11 3.05 2.66
C CYS A 9 -7.54 2.54 2.84
N ASP A 10 -8.44 3.41 3.32
CA ASP A 10 -9.85 3.14 3.64
C ASP A 10 -10.10 1.85 4.44
N VAL A 11 -9.20 1.56 5.38
CA VAL A 11 -9.23 0.31 6.16
C VAL A 11 -9.39 0.57 7.65
N SER A 12 -10.15 -0.29 8.31
CA SER A 12 -10.32 -0.31 9.76
C SER A 12 -9.62 -1.54 10.35
N PHE A 13 -8.79 -1.33 11.36
CA PHE A 13 -8.15 -2.41 12.11
C PHE A 13 -8.86 -2.63 13.43
N GLU A 14 -8.97 -3.89 13.84
CA GLU A 14 -9.47 -4.27 15.17
C GLU A 14 -8.50 -3.84 16.28
N ASP A 15 -7.19 -3.92 15.99
CA ASP A 15 -6.14 -3.66 16.96
C ASP A 15 -5.27 -2.45 16.63
N ALA A 16 -4.85 -1.74 17.68
CA ALA A 16 -3.93 -0.60 17.55
C ALA A 16 -2.52 -1.06 17.11
N LYS A 17 -2.17 -2.32 17.39
CA LYS A 17 -0.93 -2.94 16.94
C LYS A 17 -0.93 -3.08 15.42
N LEU A 18 -2.00 -3.66 14.85
CA LEU A 18 -2.17 -3.82 13.41
C LEU A 18 -2.14 -2.47 12.69
N TYR A 19 -2.80 -1.44 13.23
CA TYR A 19 -2.74 -0.10 12.64
C TYR A 19 -1.33 0.49 12.58
N ARG A 20 -0.51 0.29 13.63
CA ARG A 20 0.89 0.72 13.63
C ARG A 20 1.75 -0.08 12.65
N GLU A 21 1.50 -1.37 12.50
CA GLU A 21 2.19 -2.22 11.53
C GLU A 21 1.81 -1.83 10.09
N HIS A 22 0.52 -1.62 9.83
CA HIS A 22 0.03 -1.10 8.54
C HIS A 22 0.70 0.22 8.15
N HIS A 23 0.80 1.18 9.07
CA HIS A 23 1.44 2.47 8.81
C HIS A 23 2.91 2.35 8.37
N LYS A 24 3.57 1.23 8.69
CA LYS A 24 4.94 0.90 8.27
C LYS A 24 5.01 0.01 7.02
N SER A 25 3.90 -0.61 6.64
CA SER A 25 3.81 -1.52 5.49
C SER A 25 3.94 -0.79 4.16
N GLU A 26 4.41 -1.50 3.14
CA GLU A 26 4.51 -0.99 1.78
C GLU A 26 3.14 -0.66 1.19
N TRP A 27 2.07 -1.34 1.61
CA TRP A 27 0.70 -1.01 1.20
C TRP A 27 0.34 0.44 1.53
N HIS A 28 0.64 0.91 2.74
CA HIS A 28 0.39 2.29 3.15
C HIS A 28 1.18 3.28 2.30
N LYS A 29 2.47 2.99 2.06
CA LYS A 29 3.34 3.84 1.22
C LYS A 29 2.85 3.88 -0.22
N HIS A 30 2.39 2.75 -0.76
CA HIS A 30 1.89 2.64 -2.13
C HIS A 30 0.59 3.42 -2.31
N ASN A 31 -0.36 3.26 -1.38
CA ASN A 31 -1.58 4.05 -1.37
C ASN A 31 -1.32 5.54 -1.16
N MET A 32 -0.33 5.91 -0.35
CA MET A 32 0.07 7.31 -0.20
C MET A 32 0.62 7.87 -1.53
N LYS A 33 1.46 7.11 -2.26
CA LYS A 33 1.95 7.49 -3.60
C LYS A 33 0.82 7.56 -4.64
N ARG A 34 -0.18 6.70 -4.57
CA ARG A 34 -1.38 6.79 -5.41
C ARG A 34 -2.18 8.05 -5.10
N LYS A 35 -2.39 8.32 -3.81
CA LYS A 35 -3.11 9.50 -3.33
C LYS A 35 -2.45 10.81 -3.75
N THR A 36 -1.13 10.92 -3.72
CA THR A 36 -0.41 12.11 -4.24
C THR A 36 -0.58 12.27 -5.76
N ARG A 37 -0.83 11.18 -6.48
CA ARG A 37 -1.19 11.19 -7.91
C ARG A 37 -2.70 11.36 -8.15
N GLN A 38 -3.48 11.66 -7.12
CA GLN A 38 -4.95 11.77 -7.15
C GLN A 38 -5.64 10.48 -7.64
N LEU A 39 -4.99 9.34 -7.46
CA LEU A 39 -5.55 8.03 -7.77
C LEU A 39 -6.31 7.47 -6.55
N PRO A 40 -7.33 6.63 -6.78
CA PRO A 40 -8.04 5.97 -5.70
C PRO A 40 -7.09 5.07 -4.90
N PRO A 41 -7.29 4.97 -3.58
CA PRO A 41 -6.58 3.99 -2.77
C PRO A 41 -6.99 2.58 -3.21
N LEU A 42 -6.00 1.70 -3.27
CA LEU A 42 -6.18 0.28 -3.51
C LEU A 42 -6.51 -0.45 -2.23
N THR A 43 -7.30 -1.51 -2.34
CA THR A 43 -7.47 -2.48 -1.26
C THR A 43 -6.16 -3.25 -1.01
N GLU A 44 -6.14 -4.06 0.05
CA GLU A 44 -4.98 -4.90 0.36
C GLU A 44 -4.70 -5.88 -0.80
N GLU A 45 -5.74 -6.52 -1.35
CA GLU A 45 -5.60 -7.46 -2.47
C GLU A 45 -5.08 -6.78 -3.73
N GLU A 46 -5.65 -5.63 -4.08
CA GLU A 46 -5.21 -4.86 -5.25
C GLU A 46 -3.78 -4.36 -5.08
N CYS A 47 -3.40 -3.90 -3.87
CA CYS A 47 -2.04 -3.45 -3.64
C CYS A 47 -1.04 -4.60 -3.70
N MET A 48 -1.37 -5.77 -3.15
CA MET A 48 -0.50 -6.95 -3.27
C MET A 48 -0.29 -7.32 -4.74
N ALA A 49 -1.36 -7.36 -5.53
CA ALA A 49 -1.27 -7.62 -6.96
C ALA A 49 -0.43 -6.56 -7.70
N ASP A 50 -0.61 -5.27 -7.38
CA ASP A 50 0.13 -4.17 -8.02
C ASP A 50 1.62 -4.22 -7.63
N LEU A 51 1.95 -4.60 -6.40
CA LEU A 51 3.34 -4.81 -5.94
C LEU A 51 4.01 -5.99 -6.65
N GLU A 52 3.33 -7.14 -6.79
CA GLU A 52 3.85 -8.30 -7.55
C GLU A 52 4.14 -7.94 -9.02
N LEU A 53 3.27 -7.13 -9.62
CA LEU A 53 3.45 -6.63 -10.99
C LEU A 53 4.60 -5.63 -11.10
N VAL A 54 4.82 -4.78 -10.09
CA VAL A 54 5.94 -3.82 -10.05
C VAL A 54 7.27 -4.55 -9.88
N GLU A 55 7.33 -5.57 -9.03
CA GLU A 55 8.52 -6.41 -8.82
C GLU A 55 8.89 -7.11 -10.14
N SER A 56 7.91 -7.73 -10.80
CA SER A 56 8.07 -8.38 -12.10
C SER A 56 8.48 -7.41 -13.24
N LYS A 57 8.19 -6.11 -13.11
CA LYS A 57 8.61 -5.08 -14.07
C LYS A 57 10.02 -4.53 -13.79
N SER A 58 10.53 -4.74 -12.59
CA SER A 58 11.83 -4.21 -12.17
C SER A 58 13.01 -5.04 -12.71
N ASP A 59 12.81 -6.33 -12.96
CA ASP A 59 13.81 -7.22 -13.58
C ASP A 59 14.22 -6.82 -15.02
N LEU A 60 13.40 -6.02 -15.72
CA LEU A 60 13.76 -5.56 -17.08
C LEU A 60 14.62 -4.29 -17.10
N LYS A 61 14.87 -3.65 -15.95
CA LYS A 61 15.66 -2.39 -15.89
C LYS A 61 17.14 -2.59 -15.59
N ASP A 62 17.58 -3.80 -15.29
CA ASP A 62 19.01 -4.12 -15.09
C ASP A 62 19.69 -4.65 -16.37
N TYR A 63 19.00 -4.61 -17.52
CA TYR A 63 19.60 -4.93 -18.82
C TYR A 63 19.65 -3.71 -19.73
N SER A 64 20.29 -2.65 -19.24
CA SER A 64 20.84 -1.61 -20.09
C SER A 64 22.35 -1.78 -20.16
N PHE A 65 22.78 -2.19 -21.36
CA PHE A 65 24.15 -2.26 -21.89
C PHE A 65 25.04 -1.06 -21.53
#